data_AF-A0A931BXY8-F1
#
_entry.id   AF-A0A931BXY8-F1
#
_cell.length_a   1.000
_cell.length_b   1.000
_cell.length_c   1.000
_cell.angle_alpha   90.00
_cell.angle_beta   90.00
_cell.angle_gamma   90.00
#
_symmetry.space_group_name_H-M   'P 1'
#
loop_
_entity.id
_entity.type
_entity.pdbx_description
1 polymer ?
#
loop_
_entity_poly.entity_id
_entity_poly.type
_entity_poly.pdbx_seq_one_letter_code
_entity_poly.pdbx_strand_id
1 'polypeptide(L)'
;MAHQHKNRKTFTRWAMTIVAVLLVALIGYMALRIWLPGNQEATDEITVTYSAEEQAVILQLPYTLEGLPIAGSVTLRHPSDSGHDLKLRLKPDWNMRQKVMVAGLEKGHWRVSLFFTAGEESYFSEKAILIE
;
A
#
# COMPACT_ATOMS: atom_id res chain seq x y z
N MET A 1 -27.31 53.06 -33.68
CA MET A 1 -26.74 51.80 -34.22
C MET A 1 -25.25 51.79 -33.93
N ALA A 2 -24.74 50.80 -33.19
CA ALA A 2 -23.43 50.12 -33.40
C ALA A 2 -23.00 49.31 -32.16
N HIS A 3 -22.98 47.99 -32.37
CA HIS A 3 -22.03 46.99 -31.87
C HIS A 3 -21.62 46.94 -30.39
N GLN A 4 -22.24 46.00 -29.66
CA GLN A 4 -21.66 45.36 -28.47
C GLN A 4 -21.95 43.85 -28.51
N HIS A 5 -21.16 43.11 -29.28
CA HIS A 5 -21.30 41.64 -29.33
C HIS A 5 -19.99 40.95 -29.71
N LYS A 6 -18.93 41.10 -28.92
CA LYS A 6 -17.71 40.30 -29.14
C LYS A 6 -16.82 40.15 -27.89
N ASN A 7 -17.31 39.52 -26.82
CA ASN A 7 -16.40 39.13 -25.74
C ASN A 7 -16.77 37.88 -24.92
N ARG A 8 -17.68 37.01 -25.40
CA ARG A 8 -18.00 35.74 -24.72
C ARG A 8 -17.04 34.59 -25.05
N LYS A 9 -16.42 34.62 -26.24
CA LYS A 9 -15.55 33.53 -26.75
C LYS A 9 -14.13 33.54 -26.17
N THR A 10 -13.67 34.68 -25.67
CA THR A 10 -12.35 34.86 -25.05
C THR A 10 -12.40 34.39 -23.61
N PHE A 11 -13.40 34.83 -22.83
CA PHE A 11 -13.58 34.45 -21.43
C PHE A 11 -13.68 32.93 -21.23
N THR A 12 -14.42 32.25 -22.12
CA THR A 12 -14.54 30.78 -22.11
C THR A 12 -13.23 30.06 -22.39
N ARG A 13 -12.35 30.63 -23.23
CA ARG A 13 -11.04 30.04 -23.53
C ARG A 13 -10.07 30.16 -22.35
N TRP A 14 -10.02 31.33 -21.71
CA TRP A 14 -9.19 31.53 -20.51
C TRP A 14 -9.65 30.66 -19.33
N ALA A 15 -10.96 30.54 -19.11
CA ALA A 15 -11.51 29.65 -18.10
C ALA A 15 -11.18 28.17 -18.38
N MET A 16 -11.28 27.72 -19.63
CA MET A 16 -10.92 26.36 -20.01
C MET A 16 -9.43 26.07 -19.83
N THR A 17 -8.55 27.03 -20.12
CA THR A 17 -7.11 26.88 -19.86
C THR A 17 -6.82 26.72 -18.36
N ILE A 18 -7.46 27.51 -17.50
CA ILE A 18 -7.29 27.40 -16.04
C ILE A 18 -7.78 26.04 -15.54
N VAL A 19 -8.98 25.60 -15.97
CA VAL A 19 -9.52 24.28 -15.58
C VAL A 19 -8.64 23.14 -16.07
N ALA A 20 -8.10 23.22 -17.29
CA ALA A 20 -7.19 22.21 -17.82
C ALA A 20 -5.89 22.14 -17.01
N VAL A 21 -5.30 23.29 -16.64
CA VAL A 21 -4.10 23.35 -15.79
C VAL A 21 -4.37 22.78 -14.41
N LEU A 22 -5.52 23.08 -13.80
CA LEU A 22 -5.92 22.53 -12.50
C LEU A 22 -6.15 21.02 -12.56
N LEU A 23 -6.75 20.49 -13.63
CA LEU A 23 -6.91 19.05 -13.82
C LEU A 23 -5.57 18.33 -13.99
N VAL A 24 -4.66 18.89 -14.78
CA VAL A 24 -3.30 18.31 -14.95
C VAL A 24 -2.54 18.35 -13.63
N ALA A 25 -2.63 19.45 -12.88
CA ALA A 25 -2.01 19.56 -11.56
C ALA A 25 -2.63 18.58 -10.55
N LEU A 26 -3.95 18.38 -10.57
CA LEU A 26 -4.65 17.42 -9.70
C LEU A 26 -4.27 15.98 -10.03
N ILE A 27 -4.23 15.61 -11.31
CA ILE A 27 -3.83 14.28 -11.77
C ILE A 27 -2.36 14.02 -11.40
N GLY A 28 -1.49 15.01 -11.62
CA GLY A 28 -0.08 14.93 -11.22
C GLY A 28 0.09 14.77 -9.71
N TYR A 29 -0.67 15.54 -8.92
CA TYR A 29 -0.68 15.45 -7.46
C TYR A 29 -1.17 14.10 -6.94
N MET A 30 -2.25 13.56 -7.53
CA MET A 30 -2.76 12.23 -7.19
C MET A 30 -1.78 11.12 -7.58
N ALA A 31 -1.15 11.20 -8.77
CA ALA A 31 -0.14 10.24 -9.20
C ALA A 31 1.08 10.26 -8.27
N LEU A 32 1.51 11.45 -7.84
CA LEU A 32 2.61 11.63 -6.90
C LEU A 32 2.29 10.97 -5.54
N ARG A 33 1.07 11.16 -5.01
CA ARG A 33 0.65 10.54 -3.74
C ARG A 33 0.46 9.03 -3.81
N ILE A 34 0.16 8.47 -4.99
CA ILE A 34 -0.04 7.03 -5.18
C ILE A 34 1.28 6.29 -5.47
N TRP A 35 2.25 6.94 -6.11
CA TRP A 35 3.46 6.28 -6.61
C TRP A 35 4.75 6.62 -5.84
N LEU A 36 4.73 7.54 -4.88
CA LEU A 36 5.87 7.67 -3.98
C LEU A 36 5.96 6.43 -3.08
N PRO A 37 7.12 5.73 -3.05
CA PRO A 37 7.32 4.65 -2.09
C PRO A 37 7.14 5.21 -0.68
N GLY A 38 6.42 4.46 0.15
CA GLY A 38 6.24 4.77 1.56
C GLY A 38 7.54 5.04 2.30
N ASN A 39 7.42 5.66 3.47
CA ASN A 39 8.56 5.92 4.33
C ASN A 39 9.39 4.63 4.51
N GLN A 40 10.61 4.64 3.98
CA GLN A 40 11.46 3.44 3.93
C GLN A 40 11.89 3.00 5.34
N GLU A 41 12.01 3.95 6.26
CA GLU A 41 12.38 3.69 7.67
C GLU A 41 11.35 2.79 8.36
N ALA A 42 10.06 3.13 8.28
CA ALA A 42 8.99 2.32 8.86
C ALA A 42 8.86 0.94 8.19
N THR A 43 9.30 0.82 6.93
CA THR A 43 9.26 -0.44 6.19
C THR A 43 10.34 -1.42 6.65
N ASP A 44 11.51 -0.91 7.02
CA ASP A 44 12.64 -1.70 7.50
C ASP A 44 12.41 -2.26 8.91
N GLU A 45 11.64 -1.56 9.73
CA GLU A 45 11.26 -1.98 11.08
C GLU A 45 10.20 -3.11 11.10
N ILE A 46 9.53 -3.38 9.97
CA ILE A 46 8.58 -4.49 9.88
C ILE A 46 9.33 -5.81 9.97
N THR A 47 8.98 -6.59 10.99
CA THR A 47 9.58 -7.91 11.22
C THR A 47 8.62 -9.00 10.77
N VAL A 48 9.14 -9.98 10.02
CA VAL A 48 8.41 -11.16 9.56
C VAL A 48 9.20 -12.38 9.96
N THR A 49 8.62 -13.25 10.78
CA THR A 49 9.29 -14.45 11.31
C THR A 49 8.41 -15.68 11.21
N TYR A 50 9.01 -16.84 10.98
CA TYR A 50 8.33 -18.13 11.09
C TYR A 50 8.53 -18.68 12.51
N SER A 51 7.45 -19.13 13.13
CA SER A 51 7.45 -19.88 14.38
C SER A 51 7.07 -21.34 14.09
N ALA A 52 8.03 -22.24 14.20
CA ALA A 52 7.82 -23.67 14.00
C ALA A 52 6.91 -24.27 15.09
N GLU A 53 7.01 -23.79 16.33
CA GLU A 53 6.16 -24.22 17.45
C GLU A 53 4.68 -23.90 17.19
N GLU A 54 4.41 -22.69 16.69
CA GLU A 54 3.05 -22.23 16.42
C GLU A 54 2.55 -22.59 15.02
N GLN A 55 3.41 -23.13 14.15
CA GLN A 55 3.16 -23.34 12.73
C GLN A 55 2.57 -22.08 12.07
N ALA A 56 3.20 -20.94 12.36
CA ALA A 56 2.67 -19.64 12.01
C ALA A 56 3.76 -18.67 11.54
N VAL A 57 3.38 -17.78 10.62
CA VAL A 57 4.15 -16.59 10.29
C VAL A 57 3.66 -15.43 11.15
N ILE A 58 4.58 -14.83 11.90
CA ILE A 58 4.33 -13.68 12.77
C ILE A 58 4.81 -12.43 12.06
N LEU A 59 3.86 -11.53 11.80
CA LEU A 59 4.09 -10.19 11.29
C LEU A 59 4.07 -9.22 12.48
N GLN A 60 5.11 -8.40 12.61
CA GLN A 60 5.19 -7.34 13.60
C GLN A 60 5.34 -6.02 12.85
N LEU A 61 4.34 -5.15 12.98
CA LEU A 61 4.43 -3.77 12.53
C LEU A 61 5.11 -2.91 13.62
N PRO A 62 5.77 -1.82 13.24
CA PRO A 62 6.38 -0.91 14.21
C PRO A 62 5.31 -0.22 15.05
N TYR A 63 5.59 -0.03 16.35
CA TYR A 63 4.70 0.64 17.29
C TYR A 63 4.48 2.13 16.96
N THR A 64 5.34 2.73 16.14
CA THR A 64 5.17 4.10 15.62
C THR A 64 3.89 4.27 14.79
N LEU A 65 3.30 3.17 14.32
CA LEU A 65 2.03 3.15 13.58
C LEU A 65 0.81 2.86 14.48
N GLU A 66 1.01 2.65 15.78
CA GLU A 66 -0.08 2.37 16.72
C GLU A 66 -1.06 3.55 16.78
N GLY A 67 -2.36 3.24 16.85
CA GLY A 67 -3.43 4.24 16.85
C GLY A 67 -3.79 4.81 15.48
N LEU A 68 -3.00 4.54 14.43
CA LEU A 68 -3.36 4.91 13.06
C LEU A 68 -4.37 3.90 12.46
N PRO A 69 -5.27 4.35 11.57
CA PRO A 69 -6.12 3.42 10.83
C PRO A 69 -5.28 2.65 9.81
N ILE A 70 -5.12 1.33 10.05
CA ILE A 70 -4.35 0.44 9.18
C ILE A 70 -5.28 -0.35 8.27
N ALA A 71 -5.02 -0.30 6.96
CA ALA A 71 -5.75 -1.07 5.96
C ALA A 71 -4.81 -1.59 4.87
N GLY A 72 -4.94 -2.86 4.49
CA GLY A 72 -4.07 -3.42 3.46
C GLY A 72 -4.18 -4.93 3.34
N SER A 73 -3.16 -5.53 2.74
CA SER A 73 -3.05 -6.96 2.55
C SER A 73 -1.64 -7.47 2.80
N VAL A 74 -1.59 -8.74 3.20
CA VAL A 74 -0.38 -9.56 3.27
C VAL A 74 -0.53 -10.64 2.20
N THR A 75 0.52 -10.85 1.41
CA THR A 75 0.59 -11.92 0.42
C THR A 75 1.80 -12.79 0.72
N LEU A 76 1.57 -14.08 0.99
CA LEU A 76 2.62 -15.09 1.05
C LEU A 76 2.71 -15.73 -0.33
N ARG A 77 3.81 -15.49 -1.04
CA ARG A 77 4.06 -16.03 -2.37
C ARG A 77 4.83 -17.34 -2.30
N HIS A 78 4.31 -18.34 -2.99
CA HIS A 78 4.91 -19.67 -3.03
C HIS A 78 6.27 -19.63 -3.74
N PRO A 79 7.27 -20.42 -3.30
CA PRO A 79 8.60 -20.48 -3.93
C PRO A 79 8.57 -20.82 -5.42
N SER A 80 7.65 -21.69 -5.84
CA SER A 80 7.72 -22.36 -7.14
C SER A 80 6.50 -22.16 -8.03
N ASP A 81 5.38 -21.68 -7.49
CA ASP A 81 4.13 -21.56 -8.24
C ASP A 81 3.20 -20.50 -7.64
N SER A 82 3.02 -19.39 -8.36
CA SER A 82 2.13 -18.30 -7.92
C SER A 82 0.65 -18.71 -7.79
N GLY A 83 0.25 -19.88 -8.31
CA GLY A 83 -1.09 -20.44 -8.11
C GLY A 83 -1.42 -20.77 -6.65
N HIS A 84 -0.41 -20.87 -5.79
CA HIS A 84 -0.55 -21.20 -4.36
C HIS A 84 -0.30 -20.00 -3.43
N ASP A 85 -0.36 -18.78 -3.97
CA ASP A 85 -0.19 -17.57 -3.20
C ASP A 85 -1.36 -17.38 -2.21
N LEU A 86 -1.02 -17.16 -0.94
CA LEU A 86 -2.01 -16.89 0.11
C LEU A 86 -2.10 -15.38 0.33
N LYS A 87 -3.27 -14.79 0.01
CA LYS A 87 -3.55 -13.38 0.25
C LYS A 87 -4.55 -13.19 1.39
N LEU A 88 -4.16 -12.39 2.37
CA LEU A 88 -4.93 -12.12 3.58
C LEU A 88 -5.06 -10.61 3.78
N ARG A 89 -6.15 -10.19 4.43
CA ARG A 89 -6.29 -8.79 4.87
C ARG A 89 -5.34 -8.53 6.04
N LEU A 90 -4.67 -7.39 6.01
CA LEU A 90 -3.88 -6.91 7.14
C LEU A 90 -4.82 -6.37 8.23
N LYS A 91 -4.72 -6.95 9.42
CA LYS A 91 -5.47 -6.66 10.64
C LYS A 91 -4.57 -6.98 11.85
N PRO A 92 -3.61 -6.12 12.19
CA PRO A 92 -2.82 -6.30 13.40
C PRO A 92 -3.72 -6.24 14.64
N ASP A 93 -3.33 -6.97 15.68
CA ASP A 93 -3.92 -6.89 17.00
C ASP A 93 -3.43 -5.63 17.76
N TRP A 94 -3.81 -5.53 19.02
CA TRP A 94 -3.43 -4.43 19.91
C TRP A 94 -1.93 -4.32 20.18
N ASN A 95 -1.13 -5.35 19.86
CA ASN A 95 0.32 -5.36 19.95
C ASN A 95 1.01 -5.10 18.60
N MET A 96 0.28 -4.61 17.60
CA MET A 96 0.77 -4.42 16.24
C MET A 96 1.23 -5.73 15.59
N ARG A 97 0.69 -6.87 16.05
CA ARG A 97 1.03 -8.22 15.57
C ARG A 97 -0.07 -8.83 14.75
N GLN A 98 0.29 -9.55 13.70
CA GLN A 98 -0.64 -10.44 13.02
C GLN A 98 -0.02 -11.81 12.85
N LYS A 99 -0.77 -12.81 13.30
CA LYS A 99 -0.43 -14.22 13.14
C LYS A 99 -1.13 -14.79 11.91
N VAL A 100 -0.37 -15.47 11.05
CA VAL A 100 -0.87 -16.18 9.88
C VAL A 100 -0.54 -17.65 10.05
N MET A 101 -1.56 -18.50 10.17
CA MET A 101 -1.37 -19.95 10.28
C MET A 101 -0.88 -20.52 8.95
N VAL A 102 0.18 -21.33 8.99
CA VAL A 102 0.83 -21.92 7.80
C VAL A 102 0.99 -23.44 7.87
N ALA A 103 0.34 -24.11 8.83
CA ALA A 103 0.43 -25.55 9.05
C ALA A 103 0.07 -26.45 7.85
N GLY A 104 -0.56 -25.91 6.80
CA GLY A 104 -0.88 -26.61 5.56
C GLY A 104 -0.11 -26.14 4.33
N LEU A 105 0.84 -25.23 4.49
CA LEU A 105 1.66 -24.73 3.40
C LEU A 105 2.88 -25.63 3.19
N GLU A 106 3.35 -25.70 1.95
CA GLU A 106 4.58 -26.42 1.63
C GLU A 106 5.79 -25.78 2.31
N LYS A 107 6.73 -26.62 2.73
CA LYS A 107 8.02 -26.19 3.27
C LYS A 107 8.86 -25.54 2.18
N GLY A 108 9.68 -24.56 2.53
CA GLY A 108 10.60 -23.91 1.60
C GLY A 108 10.69 -22.39 1.78
N HIS A 109 11.25 -21.72 0.75
CA HIS A 109 11.48 -20.29 0.76
C HIS A 109 10.24 -19.53 0.28
N TRP A 110 9.59 -18.82 1.19
CA TRP A 110 8.43 -18.00 0.88
C TRP A 110 8.80 -16.52 0.85
N ARG A 111 8.09 -15.73 0.02
CA ARG A 111 8.16 -14.26 0.09
C ARG A 111 6.89 -13.73 0.70
N VAL A 112 7.02 -12.94 1.76
CA VAL A 112 5.92 -12.25 2.41
C VAL A 112 5.95 -10.80 2.00
N SER A 113 4.96 -10.38 1.23
CA SER A 113 4.79 -9.00 0.78
C SER A 113 3.63 -8.36 1.53
N LEU A 114 3.87 -7.21 2.16
CA LEU A 114 2.86 -6.40 2.83
C LEU A 114 2.65 -5.14 2.00
N PHE A 115 1.40 -4.86 1.66
CA PHE A 115 1.00 -3.57 1.06
C PHE A 115 -0.15 -3.01 1.89
N PHE A 116 0.08 -1.86 2.52
CA PHE A 116 -0.90 -1.29 3.43
C PHE A 116 -0.78 0.22 3.52
N THR A 117 -1.83 0.85 4.03
CA THR A 117 -1.82 2.25 4.44
C THR A 117 -1.94 2.35 5.95
N ALA A 118 -1.27 3.33 6.54
CA ALA A 118 -1.50 3.76 7.92
C ALA A 118 -1.73 5.28 7.91
N GLY A 119 -2.94 5.70 8.27
CA GLY A 119 -3.33 7.10 8.07
C GLY A 119 -3.36 7.46 6.57
N GLU A 120 -2.57 8.45 6.17
CA GLU A 120 -2.46 8.91 4.76
C GLU A 120 -1.25 8.36 4.01
N GLU A 121 -0.40 7.59 4.69
CA GLU A 121 0.81 7.03 4.11
C GLU A 121 0.57 5.61 3.63
N SER A 122 1.17 5.28 2.47
CA SER A 122 1.18 3.93 1.92
C SER A 122 2.56 3.31 2.16
N TYR A 123 2.60 2.05 2.52
CA TYR A 123 3.82 1.30 2.84
C TYR A 123 3.85 0.00 2.05
N PHE A 124 5.07 -0.43 1.70
CA PHE A 124 5.30 -1.71 1.06
C PHE A 124 6.54 -2.36 1.68
N SER A 125 6.39 -3.55 2.26
CA SER A 125 7.51 -4.33 2.79
C SER A 125 7.53 -5.71 2.17
N GLU A 126 8.72 -6.24 1.91
CA GLU A 126 8.91 -7.58 1.40
C GLU A 126 10.04 -8.27 2.15
N LYS A 127 9.75 -9.45 2.71
CA LYS A 127 10.74 -10.26 3.44
C LYS A 127 10.65 -11.71 2.96
N ALA A 128 11.81 -12.37 2.88
CA ALA A 128 11.88 -13.80 2.64
C ALA A 128 11.90 -14.55 3.96
N ILE A 129 11.19 -15.68 4.03
CA ILE A 129 11.21 -16.60 5.18
C ILE A 129 11.44 -18.02 4.70
N LEU A 130 11.94 -18.88 5.60
CA LEU A 130 12.00 -20.31 5.41
C LEU A 130 10.96 -20.97 6.32
N ILE A 131 10.05 -21.75 5.73
CA ILE A 131 9.13 -22.61 6.46
C ILE A 131 9.73 -24.01 6.49
N GLU A 132 9.97 -24.54 7.68
CA GLU A 132 10.63 -25.82 7.96
C GLU A 132 9.71 -26.91 8.47
#